data_AF-A0A428DVE9-F1
#
_entry.id   AF-A0A428DVE9-F1
#
_cell.length_a   1.000
_cell.length_b   1.000
_cell.length_c   1.000
_cell.angle_alpha   90.00
_cell.angle_beta   90.00
_cell.angle_gamma   90.00
#
_symmetry.space_group_name_H-M   'P 1'
#
loop_
_entity.id
_entity.type
_entity.pdbx_description
1 polymer ?
#
loop_
_entity_poly.entity_id
_entity_poly.type
_entity_poly.pdbx_seq_one_letter_code
_entity_poly.pdbx_strand_id
1 'polypeptide(L)'
;MIEYKDIEKIVYLIPARNFYDGLTDSKIARDYQGYIEFQSQTYNQTKKRSDWVKLKRLIREYESYLAGQVDVKRKLLWFGLLRRSKEEMEMECLKLIERFHLERWF
;
A
#
# COMPACT_ATOMS: atom_id res chain seq x y z
N MET A 1 -18.67 -14.80 -14.97
CA MET A 1 -17.99 -15.82 -14.16
C MET A 1 -16.59 -15.29 -13.90
N ILE A 2 -16.20 -15.13 -12.65
CA ILE A 2 -14.86 -14.61 -12.30
C ILE A 2 -13.93 -15.81 -12.30
N GLU A 3 -12.92 -15.80 -13.15
CA GLU A 3 -11.94 -16.88 -13.22
C GLU A 3 -10.78 -16.61 -12.26
N TYR A 4 -10.07 -17.66 -11.85
CA TYR A 4 -8.93 -17.53 -10.93
C TYR A 4 -7.84 -16.57 -11.43
N LYS A 5 -7.67 -16.48 -12.75
CA LYS A 5 -6.74 -15.54 -13.40
C LYS A 5 -7.13 -14.07 -13.23
N ASP A 6 -8.41 -13.78 -12.96
CA ASP A 6 -8.91 -12.41 -12.85
C ASP A 6 -8.74 -11.85 -11.43
N ILE A 7 -8.57 -12.71 -10.43
CA ILE A 7 -8.47 -12.33 -9.00
C ILE A 7 -7.27 -11.41 -8.75
N GLU A 8 -6.11 -11.72 -9.35
CA GLU A 8 -4.92 -10.89 -9.22
C GLU A 8 -5.21 -9.46 -9.72
N LYS A 9 -5.84 -9.35 -10.90
CA LYS A 9 -6.25 -8.05 -11.47
C LYS A 9 -7.18 -7.29 -10.52
N ILE A 10 -8.21 -7.95 -9.96
CA ILE A 10 -9.12 -7.32 -8.98
C ILE A 10 -8.33 -6.74 -7.81
N VAL A 11 -7.47 -7.55 -7.19
CA VAL A 11 -6.72 -7.14 -6.00
C VAL A 11 -5.78 -5.97 -6.29
N TYR A 12 -5.09 -5.98 -7.43
CA TYR A 12 -4.14 -4.94 -7.79
C TYR A 12 -4.82 -3.65 -8.28
N LEU A 13 -6.08 -3.71 -8.74
CA LEU A 13 -6.90 -2.53 -9.03
C LEU A 13 -7.37 -1.80 -7.76
N ILE A 14 -7.39 -2.47 -6.60
CA ILE A 14 -7.73 -1.81 -5.33
C ILE A 14 -6.68 -0.72 -5.02
N PRO A 15 -7.10 0.55 -4.83
CA PRO A 15 -6.16 1.63 -4.56
C PRO A 15 -5.31 1.39 -3.31
N ALA A 16 -4.00 1.66 -3.40
CA ALA A 16 -3.02 1.41 -2.34
C ALA A 16 -3.40 1.99 -0.98
N ARG A 17 -4.04 3.18 -0.97
CA ARG A 17 -4.53 3.85 0.25
C ARG A 17 -5.45 2.98 1.12
N ASN A 18 -6.18 2.04 0.51
CA ASN A 18 -7.08 1.14 1.25
C ASN A 18 -6.33 0.05 2.03
N PHE A 19 -5.02 -0.10 1.81
CA PHE A 19 -4.17 -1.04 2.53
C PHE A 19 -3.33 -0.35 3.63
N TYR A 20 -3.39 0.97 3.73
CA TYR A 20 -2.60 1.75 4.70
C TYR A 20 -3.07 1.59 6.15
N ASP A 21 -4.28 1.10 6.37
CA ASP A 21 -4.81 0.85 7.71
C ASP A 21 -3.85 -0.03 8.54
N GLY A 22 -3.44 0.46 9.71
CA GLY A 22 -2.43 -0.17 10.57
C GLY A 22 -0.98 -0.22 10.03
N LEU A 23 -0.71 0.19 8.78
CA LEU A 23 0.67 0.28 8.25
C LEU A 23 1.38 1.53 8.76
N THR A 24 0.68 2.67 8.73
CA THR A 24 1.23 3.97 9.14
C THR A 24 1.52 4.05 10.63
N ASP A 25 0.87 3.22 11.44
CA ASP A 25 1.02 3.17 12.90
C ASP A 25 2.08 2.16 13.36
N SER A 26 2.60 1.35 12.42
CA SER A 26 3.66 0.40 12.70
C SER A 26 4.89 1.12 13.27
N LYS A 27 5.63 0.45 14.17
CA LYS A 27 6.86 1.03 14.75
C LYS A 27 7.81 1.53 13.66
N ILE A 28 8.03 0.73 12.63
CA ILE A 28 8.92 1.08 11.51
C ILE A 28 8.42 2.33 10.76
N ALA A 29 7.12 2.43 10.49
CA ALA A 29 6.55 3.62 9.82
C ALA A 29 6.72 4.87 10.68
N ARG A 30 6.46 4.78 11.99
CA ARG A 30 6.66 5.89 12.93
C ARG A 30 8.13 6.31 13.04
N ASP A 31 9.05 5.34 13.00
CA ASP A 31 10.49 5.63 12.99
C ASP A 31 10.87 6.43 11.73
N TYR A 32 10.41 6.01 10.54
CA TYR A 32 10.62 6.77 9.31
C TYR A 32 10.04 8.18 9.37
N GLN A 33 8.80 8.32 9.84
CA GLN A 33 8.13 9.62 10.00
C GLN A 33 8.93 10.54 10.93
N GLY A 34 9.39 10.03 12.07
CA GLY A 34 10.22 10.77 13.01
C GLY A 34 11.55 11.22 12.41
N TYR A 35 12.24 10.36 11.66
CA TYR A 35 13.48 10.74 10.97
C TYR A 35 13.24 11.79 9.88
N ILE A 36 12.16 11.67 9.11
CA ILE A 36 11.78 12.63 8.09
C ILE A 36 11.48 13.99 8.73
N GLU A 37 10.72 14.01 9.83
CA GLU A 37 10.41 15.24 10.57
C GLU A 37 11.67 15.91 11.10
N PHE A 38 12.53 15.15 11.79
CA PHE A 38 13.82 15.66 12.29
C PHE A 38 14.68 16.25 11.17
N GLN A 39 14.80 15.54 10.03
CA GLN A 39 15.60 16.02 8.91
C GLN A 39 14.96 17.22 8.20
N SER A 40 13.63 17.31 8.18
CA SER A 40 12.88 18.46 7.67
C SER A 40 13.14 19.71 8.51
N GLN A 41 13.08 19.59 9.85
CA GLN A 41 13.43 20.67 10.77
C GLN A 41 14.90 21.09 10.60
N THR A 42 15.82 20.12 10.50
CA THR A 42 17.24 20.37 10.25
C THR A 42 17.45 21.17 8.96
N TYR A 43 16.87 20.72 7.83
CA TYR A 43 16.96 21.44 6.57
C TYR A 43 16.35 22.85 6.68
N ASN A 44 15.25 23.01 7.41
CA ASN A 44 14.63 24.32 7.58
C ASN A 44 15.52 25.31 8.35
N GLN A 45 16.34 24.82 9.28
CA GLN A 45 17.31 25.64 10.01
C GLN A 45 18.56 25.92 9.19
N THR A 46 19.12 24.91 8.51
CA THR A 46 20.42 25.03 7.84
C THR A 46 20.31 25.57 6.41
N LYS A 47 19.18 25.32 5.74
CA LYS A 47 18.94 25.52 4.30
C LYS A 47 20.02 24.90 3.40
N LYS A 48 20.80 23.94 3.90
CA LYS A 48 21.88 23.29 3.15
C LYS A 48 21.31 22.30 2.14
N ARG A 49 21.88 22.28 0.94
CA ARG A 49 21.53 21.33 -0.13
C ARG A 49 21.72 19.87 0.31
N SER A 50 22.76 19.58 1.10
CA SER A 50 23.02 18.22 1.61
C SER A 50 21.88 17.70 2.49
N ASP A 51 21.32 18.55 3.35
CA ASP A 51 20.21 18.20 4.24
C ASP A 51 18.91 17.98 3.46
N TRP A 52 18.68 18.77 2.40
CA TRP A 52 17.58 18.55 1.47
C TRP A 52 17.70 17.24 0.69
N VAL A 53 18.90 16.91 0.20
CA VAL A 53 19.15 15.63 -0.48
C VAL A 53 18.87 14.47 0.46
N LYS A 54 19.31 14.56 1.72
CA LYS A 54 19.05 13.54 2.74
C LYS A 54 17.56 13.41 3.03
N LEU A 55 16.83 14.52 3.19
CA LEU A 55 15.38 14.51 3.38
C LEU A 55 14.66 13.81 2.22
N LYS A 56 15.01 14.17 0.98
CA LYS A 56 14.44 13.52 -0.22
C LYS A 56 14.71 12.02 -0.26
N ARG A 57 15.91 11.61 0.15
CA ARG A 57 16.27 10.19 0.23
C ARG A 57 15.38 9.45 1.24
N LEU A 58 15.23 10.00 2.45
CA LEU A 58 14.38 9.43 3.51
C LEU A 58 12.91 9.30 3.09
N ILE A 59 12.36 10.32 2.40
CA ILE A 59 10.99 10.27 1.88
C ILE A 59 10.84 9.12 0.88
N ARG A 60 11.78 8.97 -0.07
CA ARG A 60 11.74 7.87 -1.05
C ARG A 60 11.89 6.49 -0.41
N GLU A 61 12.75 6.37 0.60
CA GLU A 61 12.91 5.13 1.37
C GLU A 61 11.61 4.76 2.07
N TYR A 62 10.93 5.73 2.70
CA TYR A 62 9.64 5.51 3.35
C TYR A 62 8.52 5.16 2.36
N GLU A 63 8.42 5.88 1.23
CA GLU A 63 7.47 5.56 0.15
C GLU A 63 7.68 4.13 -0.38
N SER A 64 8.94 3.72 -0.59
CA SER A 64 9.29 2.37 -1.04
C SER A 64 8.91 1.31 0.00
N TYR A 65 9.14 1.59 1.28
CA TYR A 65 8.69 0.73 2.37
C TYR A 65 7.18 0.55 2.37
N LEU A 66 6.41 1.65 2.29
CA LEU A 66 4.95 1.58 2.23
C LEU A 66 4.45 0.79 1.02
N ALA A 67 5.05 1.01 -0.16
CA ALA A 67 4.71 0.28 -1.37
C ALA A 67 4.93 -1.23 -1.20
N GLY A 68 6.05 -1.64 -0.59
CA GLY A 68 6.34 -3.04 -0.28
C GLY A 68 5.32 -3.64 0.70
N GLN A 69 4.94 -2.91 1.74
CA GLN A 69 3.93 -3.37 2.70
C GLN A 69 2.53 -3.52 2.07
N VAL A 70 2.15 -2.59 1.17
CA VAL A 70 0.91 -2.70 0.40
C VAL A 70 0.94 -3.93 -0.51
N ASP A 71 2.05 -4.19 -1.18
CA ASP A 71 2.20 -5.37 -2.05
C ASP A 71 2.07 -6.68 -1.26
N VAL A 72 2.67 -6.75 -0.06
CA VAL A 72 2.48 -7.89 0.86
C VAL A 72 1.01 -8.08 1.21
N LYS A 73 0.30 -7.00 1.59
CA LYS A 73 -1.13 -7.09 1.92
C LYS A 73 -1.99 -7.49 0.73
N ARG A 74 -1.69 -7.01 -0.47
CA ARG A 74 -2.34 -7.43 -1.72
C ARG A 74 -2.15 -8.91 -1.95
N LYS A 75 -0.91 -9.41 -1.87
CA LYS A 75 -0.62 -10.84 -2.01
C LYS A 75 -1.35 -11.68 -0.97
N LEU A 76 -1.43 -11.24 0.28
CA LEU A 76 -2.20 -11.93 1.32
C LEU A 76 -3.70 -11.98 0.99
N LEU A 77 -4.29 -10.88 0.51
CA LEU A 77 -5.68 -10.87 0.06
C LEU A 77 -5.88 -11.82 -1.12
N TRP A 78 -5.00 -11.75 -2.12
CA TRP A 78 -5.05 -12.61 -3.30
C TRP A 78 -4.97 -14.09 -2.94
N PHE A 79 -3.97 -14.52 -2.17
CA PHE A 79 -3.86 -15.91 -1.71
C PHE A 79 -5.03 -16.32 -0.81
N GLY A 80 -5.55 -15.40 0.00
CA GLY A 80 -6.74 -15.64 0.81
C GLY A 80 -7.98 -15.93 -0.03
N LEU A 81 -8.17 -15.22 -1.14
CA LEU A 81 -9.26 -15.45 -2.10
C LEU A 81 -9.08 -16.78 -2.86
N LEU A 82 -7.85 -17.11 -3.27
CA LEU A 82 -7.55 -18.36 -3.97
C LEU A 82 -7.83 -19.63 -3.15
N ARG A 83 -7.80 -19.53 -1.82
CA ARG A 83 -8.01 -20.67 -0.91
C ARG A 83 -9.48 -20.96 -0.62
N ARG A 84 -10.41 -20.12 -1.06
CA ARG A 84 -11.85 -20.28 -0.85
C ARG A 84 -12.46 -21.24 -1.87
N SER A 85 -13.69 -21.72 -1.62
CA SER A 85 -14.46 -22.41 -2.65
C SER A 85 -14.75 -21.45 -3.82
N LYS A 86 -15.12 -21.99 -5.00
CA LYS A 86 -15.38 -21.16 -6.18
C LYS A 86 -16.49 -20.15 -5.90
N GLU A 87 -17.59 -20.59 -5.30
CA GLU A 87 -18.76 -19.76 -4.99
C GLU A 87 -18.42 -18.66 -3.98
N GLU A 88 -17.66 -18.98 -2.93
CA GLU A 88 -17.22 -17.99 -1.95
C GLU A 88 -16.22 -16.99 -2.53
N MET A 89 -15.27 -17.47 -3.34
CA MET A 89 -14.29 -16.62 -4.02
C MET A 89 -15.00 -15.63 -4.95
N GLU A 90 -15.94 -16.10 -5.77
CA GLU A 90 -16.71 -15.24 -6.68
C GLU A 90 -17.51 -14.19 -5.89
N MET A 91 -18.19 -14.59 -4.82
CA MET A 91 -18.96 -13.67 -3.97
C MET A 91 -18.08 -12.60 -3.32
N GLU A 92 -16.92 -12.96 -2.78
CA GLU A 92 -15.98 -12.00 -2.18
C GLU A 92 -15.38 -11.06 -3.24
N CYS A 93 -15.05 -11.58 -4.42
CA CYS A 93 -14.58 -10.75 -5.53
C CYS A 93 -15.62 -9.71 -5.97
N LEU A 94 -16.90 -10.11 -6.07
CA LEU A 94 -17.99 -9.19 -6.39
C LEU A 94 -18.14 -8.09 -5.32
N LYS A 95 -18.07 -8.44 -4.03
CA LYS A 95 -18.08 -7.47 -2.93
C LYS A 95 -16.92 -6.48 -3.04
N LEU A 96 -15.72 -6.94 -3.41
CA LEU A 96 -14.56 -6.07 -3.60
C LEU A 96 -14.74 -5.13 -4.80
N ILE A 97 -15.26 -5.64 -5.92
CA ILE A 97 -15.54 -4.84 -7.11
C ILE A 97 -16.52 -3.72 -6.78
N GLU A 98 -17.63 -4.05 -6.13
CA GLU A 98 -18.66 -3.08 -5.72
C GLU A 98 -18.10 -2.08 -4.71
N ARG A 99 -17.45 -2.55 -3.66
CA ARG A 99 -16.91 -1.71 -2.57
C ARG A 99 -15.89 -0.69 -3.08
N PHE A 100 -15.09 -1.04 -4.07
CA PHE A 100 -14.02 -0.19 -4.60
C PHE A 100 -14.33 0.42 -5.97
N HIS A 101 -15.57 0.27 -6.46
CA HIS A 101 -16.03 0.78 -7.75
C HIS A 101 -15.13 0.38 -8.92
N LEU A 102 -14.79 -0.91 -8.97
CA LEU A 102 -13.88 -1.48 -9.98
C LEU A 102 -14.60 -1.90 -11.27
N GLU A 103 -15.90 -1.65 -11.39
CA GLU A 103 -16.74 -2.16 -12.50
C GLU A 103 -16.27 -1.68 -13.88
N ARG A 104 -15.62 -0.51 -13.93
CA ARG A 104 -15.07 0.08 -15.17
C ARG A 104 -13.70 -0.47 -15.57
N TRP A 105 -13.04 -1.17 -14.66
CA TRP A 105 -11.66 -1.66 -14.82
C TRP A 105 -11.60 -3.17 -15.00
N PHE A 106 -12.74 -3.84 -14.79
CA PHE A 106 -12.86 -5.28 -14.85
C PHE A 106 -13.17 -5.74 -16.28
#